data_AF-A0A0G1RV93-F1
#
_entry.id   AF-A0A0G1RV93-F1
#
_cell.length_a   1.000
_cell.length_b   1.000
_cell.length_c   1.000
_cell.angle_alpha   90.00
_cell.angle_beta   90.00
_cell.angle_gamma   90.00
#
_symmetry.space_group_name_H-M   'P 1'
#
loop_
_entity.id
_entity.type
_entity.pdbx_description
1 polymer ?
#
loop_
_entity_poly.entity_id
_entity_poly.type
_entity_poly.pdbx_seq_one_letter_code
_entity_poly.pdbx_strand_id
1 'polypeptide(L)'
;MKKPIGKIVDYLILSLLVSTAILLTLIFNGNRTYQLITIIGVSLIYIIWGITHHFKEHTFYPQIILEYLLFALLGCVIVIGLL
;
A
#
# COMPACT_ATOMS: atom_id res chain seq x y z
N MET A 1 3.21 -5.42 -26.43
CA MET A 1 2.22 -4.49 -25.85
C MET A 1 1.33 -5.28 -24.88
N LYS A 2 1.54 -5.16 -23.56
CA LYS A 2 0.64 -5.81 -22.60
C LYS A 2 -0.76 -5.21 -22.76
N LYS A 3 -1.79 -6.06 -22.84
CA LYS A 3 -3.18 -5.64 -23.08
C LYS A 3 -3.63 -4.65 -21.98
N PRO A 4 -4.42 -3.61 -22.32
CA PRO A 4 -4.80 -2.53 -21.39
C PRO A 4 -5.47 -3.04 -20.09
N ILE A 5 -6.09 -4.22 -20.16
CA ILE A 5 -6.74 -4.91 -19.04
C ILE A 5 -5.77 -5.19 -17.89
N GLY A 6 -4.52 -5.56 -18.17
CA GLY A 6 -3.53 -5.87 -17.12
C GLY A 6 -3.24 -4.67 -16.22
N LYS A 7 -3.16 -3.48 -16.81
CA LYS A 7 -2.95 -2.23 -16.07
C LYS A 7 -4.15 -1.89 -15.19
N ILE A 8 -5.36 -2.05 -15.74
CA ILE A 8 -6.60 -1.81 -14.99
C ILE A 8 -6.67 -2.70 -13.76
N VAL A 9 -6.32 -3.99 -13.89
CA VAL A 9 -6.30 -4.93 -12.77
C VAL A 9 -5.30 -4.51 -11.70
N ASP A 10 -4.09 -4.09 -12.08
CA ASP A 10 -3.08 -3.62 -11.12
C ASP A 10 -3.60 -2.42 -10.30
N TYR A 11 -4.21 -1.43 -10.95
CA TYR A 11 -4.80 -0.28 -10.25
C TYR A 11 -6.03 -0.63 -9.40
N LEU A 12 -6.83 -1.61 -9.83
CA LEU A 12 -7.95 -2.13 -9.02
C LEU A 12 -7.43 -2.80 -7.74
N ILE A 13 -6.34 -3.55 -7.82
CA ILE A 13 -5.69 -4.16 -6.65
C ILE A 13 -5.25 -3.06 -5.66
N LEU A 14 -4.60 -2.00 -6.16
CA LEU A 14 -4.18 -0.89 -5.31
C LEU A 14 -5.38 -0.18 -4.66
N SER A 15 -6.45 0.06 -5.43
CA SER A 15 -7.69 0.67 -4.92
C SER A 15 -8.33 -0.18 -3.82
N LEU A 16 -8.36 -1.51 -4.00
CA LEU A 16 -8.89 -2.44 -3.00
C LEU A 16 -8.02 -2.48 -1.75
N LEU A 17 -6.69 -2.43 -1.90
CA LEU A 17 -5.75 -2.38 -0.79
C LEU A 17 -5.98 -1.15 0.08
N VAL A 18 -6.07 0.03 -0.52
CA VAL A 18 -6.33 1.29 0.20
C VAL A 18 -7.72 1.29 0.84
N SER A 19 -8.74 0.82 0.12
CA SER A 19 -10.10 0.72 0.65
C SER A 19 -10.17 -0.21 1.86
N THR A 20 -9.48 -1.35 1.80
CA THR A 20 -9.39 -2.30 2.91
C THR A 20 -8.70 -1.69 4.12
N ALA A 21 -7.62 -0.93 3.90
CA ALA A 21 -6.92 -0.23 4.97
C ALA A 21 -7.84 0.75 5.72
N ILE A 22 -8.57 1.58 4.97
CA ILE A 22 -9.53 2.54 5.53
C ILE A 22 -10.61 1.81 6.32
N LEU A 23 -11.25 0.80 5.72
CA LEU A 23 -12.32 0.05 6.37
C LEU A 23 -11.85 -0.64 7.65
N LEU A 24 -10.70 -1.31 7.64
CA LEU A 24 -10.16 -1.98 8.82
C LEU A 24 -9.80 -0.97 9.92
N THR A 25 -9.19 0.17 9.58
CA THR A 25 -8.89 1.22 10.57
C THR A 25 -10.16 1.79 11.21
N LEU A 26 -11.25 1.94 10.44
CA LEU A 26 -12.55 2.38 10.97
C LEU A 26 -13.24 1.30 11.81
N ILE A 27 -13.20 0.04 11.39
CA ILE A 27 -13.77 -1.10 12.12
C ILE A 27 -13.06 -1.27 13.47
N PHE A 28 -11.74 -1.13 13.50
CA PHE A 28 -10.94 -1.24 14.72
C PHE A 28 -10.83 0.06 15.52
N ASN A 29 -11.69 1.06 15.25
CA ASN A 29 -11.73 2.30 16.03
C ASN A 29 -11.91 2.00 17.53
N GLY A 30 -11.11 2.66 18.36
CA GLY A 30 -11.02 2.42 19.80
C GLY A 30 -10.07 1.30 20.21
N ASN A 31 -9.58 0.48 19.26
CA ASN A 31 -8.54 -0.53 19.52
C ASN A 31 -7.24 -0.18 18.77
N ARG A 32 -6.41 0.62 19.45
CA ARG A 32 -5.15 1.12 18.91
C ARG A 32 -4.22 0.00 18.42
N THR A 33 -4.18 -1.14 19.11
CA THR A 33 -3.31 -2.27 18.73
C THR A 33 -3.69 -2.82 17.36
N TYR A 34 -4.97 -3.07 17.10
CA TYR A 34 -5.40 -3.58 15.78
C TYR A 34 -5.28 -2.51 14.69
N GLN A 35 -5.47 -1.23 15.01
CA GLN A 35 -5.23 -0.16 14.04
C GLN A 35 -3.74 -0.05 13.66
N LEU A 36 -2.81 -0.15 14.63
CA LEU A 36 -1.37 -0.20 14.37
C LEU A 36 -0.99 -1.40 13.49
N ILE A 37 -1.48 -2.59 13.83
CA ILE A 37 -1.25 -3.81 13.04
C ILE A 37 -1.77 -3.62 11.61
N THR A 38 -2.96 -3.02 11.45
CA THR A 38 -3.56 -2.74 10.14
C THR A 38 -2.68 -1.80 9.32
N ILE A 39 -2.27 -0.66 9.88
CA ILE A 39 -1.48 0.35 9.15
C ILE A 39 -0.12 -0.20 8.75
N ILE A 40 0.59 -0.87 9.67
CA ILE A 40 1.90 -1.47 9.38
C ILE A 40 1.75 -2.59 8.35
N GLY A 41 0.76 -3.47 8.53
CA GLY A 41 0.49 -4.59 7.62
C GLY A 41 0.18 -4.12 6.20
N VAL A 42 -0.73 -3.15 6.04
CA VAL A 42 -1.06 -2.57 4.72
C VAL A 42 0.16 -1.89 4.10
N SER A 43 0.96 -1.17 4.90
CA SER A 43 2.16 -0.49 4.40
C SER A 43 3.19 -1.48 3.85
N LEU A 44 3.37 -2.63 4.50
CA LEU A 44 4.21 -3.71 3.98
C LEU A 44 3.65 -4.30 2.68
N ILE A 45 2.35 -4.54 2.61
CA ILE A 45 1.71 -5.06 1.39
C ILE A 45 1.81 -4.04 0.24
N TYR A 46 1.69 -2.74 0.52
CA TYR A 46 1.88 -1.68 -0.47
C TYR A 46 3.30 -1.68 -1.07
N ILE A 47 4.33 -1.84 -0.24
CA ILE A 47 5.72 -1.96 -0.70
C ILE A 47 5.89 -3.21 -1.59
N ILE A 48 5.38 -4.36 -1.14
CA ILE A 48 5.42 -5.62 -1.90
C ILE A 48 4.70 -5.46 -3.24
N TRP A 49 3.52 -4.84 -3.24
CA TRP A 49 2.77 -4.55 -4.46
C TRP A 49 3.59 -3.69 -5.41
N GLY A 50 4.18 -2.58 -4.95
CA GLY A 50 5.01 -1.69 -5.76
C GLY A 50 6.21 -2.43 -6.38
N ILE A 51 6.93 -3.22 -5.58
CA ILE A 51 8.03 -4.08 -6.04
C ILE A 51 7.54 -5.02 -7.15
N THR A 52 6.45 -5.76 -6.92
CA THR A 52 5.95 -6.73 -7.90
C THR A 52 5.41 -6.08 -9.18
N HIS A 53 4.77 -4.92 -9.07
CA HIS A 53 4.25 -4.17 -10.20
C HIS A 53 5.39 -3.65 -11.09
N HIS A 54 6.39 -3.00 -10.49
CA HIS A 54 7.53 -2.46 -11.23
C HIS A 54 8.47 -3.55 -11.78
N PHE A 55 8.58 -4.70 -11.09
CA PHE A 55 9.26 -5.87 -11.64
C PHE A 55 8.55 -6.40 -12.89
N LYS A 56 7.22 -6.52 -12.86
CA LYS A 56 6.42 -6.95 -14.03
C LYS A 56 6.53 -5.96 -15.18
N GLU A 57 6.50 -4.65 -14.92
CA GLU A 57 6.54 -3.61 -15.96
C GLU A 57 7.96 -3.31 -16.48
N HIS A 58 8.98 -4.06 -16.05
CA HIS A 58 10.39 -3.83 -16.40
C HIS A 58 10.86 -2.39 -16.05
N THR A 59 10.30 -1.83 -14.98
CA THR A 59 10.63 -0.50 -14.45
C THR A 59 11.17 -0.61 -13.02
N PHE A 60 11.89 -1.70 -12.73
CA PHE A 60 12.43 -1.98 -11.41
C PHE A 60 13.72 -1.18 -11.15
N TYR A 61 13.55 0.08 -10.79
CA TYR A 61 14.65 0.98 -10.44
C TYR A 61 14.70 1.23 -8.92
N PRO A 62 15.89 1.25 -8.28
CA PRO A 62 16.02 1.48 -6.84
C PRO A 62 15.35 2.77 -6.35
N GLN A 63 15.38 3.83 -7.17
CA GLN A 63 14.74 5.11 -6.88
C GLN A 63 13.23 4.96 -6.72
N ILE A 64 12.59 4.17 -7.58
CA ILE A 64 11.15 3.92 -7.51
C ILE A 64 10.84 3.11 -6.25
N ILE A 65 11.61 2.07 -5.93
CA ILE A 65 11.38 1.29 -4.72
C ILE A 65 11.53 2.16 -3.47
N LEU A 66 12.51 3.08 -3.47
CA LEU A 66 12.70 4.05 -2.40
C LEU A 66 11.49 4.97 -2.26
N GLU A 67 10.88 5.44 -3.35
CA GLU A 67 9.64 6.22 -3.31
C GLU A 67 8.53 5.44 -2.58
N TYR A 68 8.26 4.19 -2.96
CA TYR A 68 7.23 3.36 -2.32
C TYR A 68 7.53 3.14 -0.82
N LEU A 69 8.79 2.91 -0.47
CA LEU A 69 9.20 2.78 0.93
C LEU A 69 8.95 4.08 1.71
N LEU A 70 9.34 5.23 1.15
CA LEU A 70 9.16 6.53 1.78
C LEU A 70 7.67 6.89 1.93
N PHE A 71 6.84 6.60 0.92
CA PHE A 71 5.39 6.80 1.01
C PHE A 71 4.73 5.87 2.04
N ALA A 72 5.17 4.61 2.12
CA ALA A 72 4.70 3.69 3.16
C ALA A 72 5.05 4.20 4.57
N LEU A 73 6.29 4.65 4.77
CA LEU A 73 6.73 5.23 6.05
C LEU A 73 5.98 6.52 6.38
N LEU A 74 5.80 7.41 5.40
CA LEU A 74 5.04 8.65 5.58
C LEU A 74 3.59 8.36 5.97
N GLY A 75 2.95 7.41 5.28
CA GLY A 75 1.60 6.96 5.59
C GLY A 75 1.51 6.39 7.02
N CYS A 76 2.44 5.53 7.41
CA CYS A 76 2.56 5.07 8.79
C CYS A 76 2.66 6.23 9.78
N VAL A 77 3.59 7.16 9.59
CA VAL A 77 3.83 8.28 10.51
C VAL A 77 2.59 9.15 10.66
N ILE A 78 1.96 9.53 9.54
CA ILE A 78 0.77 10.39 9.55
C ILE A 78 -0.39 9.67 10.24
N VAL A 79 -0.74 8.46 9.79
CA VAL A 79 -1.94 7.79 10.30
C VAL A 79 -1.75 7.36 11.75
N ILE A 80 -0.60 6.79 12.11
CA ILE A 80 -0.30 6.39 13.50
C ILE A 80 -0.25 7.62 14.41
N GLY A 81 0.27 8.75 13.94
CA GLY A 81 0.25 10.01 14.69
C GLY A 81 -1.16 10.56 14.94
N LEU A 82 -2.15 10.15 14.15
CA LEU A 82 -3.56 10.50 14.30
C LEU A 82 -4.37 9.46 15.11
N LEU A 83 -3.78 8.30 15.46
CA LEU A 83 -4.37 7.28 16.33
C LEU A 83 -4.11 7.56 17.82
#